data_AF-A0A2N1W925-F1
#
_entry.id   AF-A0A2N1W925-F1
#
_cell.length_a   1.000
_cell.length_b   1.000
_cell.length_c   1.000
_cell.angle_alpha   90.00
_cell.angle_beta   90.00
_cell.angle_gamma   90.00
#
_symmetry.space_group_name_H-M   'P 1'
#
loop_
_entity.id
_entity.type
_entity.pdbx_description
1 polymer ?
#
loop_
_entity_poly.entity_id
_entity_poly.type
_entity_poly.pdbx_seq_one_letter_code
_entity_poly.pdbx_strand_id
1 'polypeptide(L)' 'MLMLFTAATALLTAPLSHDSAAALRWGGMGHRVIARVAAGRLSPEAKREVRRLLGRETLAKVSTWADEVRRDRP' A
#
# COMPACT_ATOMS: atom_id res chain seq x y z
N MET A 1 9.06 -30.80 43.55
CA MET A 1 8.02 -29.75 43.51
C MET A 1 8.60 -28.41 43.01
N LEU A 2 9.33 -28.43 41.88
CA LEU A 2 9.83 -27.22 41.18
C LEU A 2 10.05 -27.51 39.68
N MET A 3 9.32 -28.47 39.12
CA MET A 3 9.34 -28.78 37.67
C MET A 3 7.94 -28.73 37.04
N LEU A 4 6.91 -28.38 37.82
CA LEU A 4 5.53 -28.29 37.35
C LEU A 4 5.11 -26.85 36.97
N PHE A 5 5.92 -25.82 37.30
CA PHE A 5 5.59 -24.42 36.98
C PHE A 5 6.15 -23.94 35.63
N THR A 6 7.12 -24.64 35.04
CA THR A 6 7.68 -24.30 33.72
C THR A 6 6.83 -24.80 32.56
N ALA A 7 6.00 -25.83 32.74
CA ALA A 7 5.11 -26.33 31.69
C ALA A 7 3.85 -25.45 31.50
N ALA A 8 3.35 -24.83 32.58
CA ALA A 8 2.11 -24.04 32.55
C ALA A 8 2.30 -22.62 31.96
N THR A 9 3.52 -22.09 31.93
CA THR A 9 3.84 -20.77 31.38
C THR A 9 4.17 -20.79 29.88
N ALA A 10 4.54 -21.96 29.34
CA ALA A 10 4.78 -22.13 27.90
C ALA A 10 3.48 -22.10 27.06
N LEU A 11 2.31 -22.25 27.69
CA LEU A 11 1.02 -22.25 26.99
C LEU A 11 0.38 -20.86 26.88
N LEU A 12 0.92 -19.83 27.53
CA LEU A 12 0.39 -18.45 27.49
C LEU A 12 1.16 -17.51 26.57
N THR A 13 2.16 -18.03 25.85
CA THR A 13 2.95 -17.26 24.88
C THR A 13 3.00 -17.98 23.54
N ALA A 14 1.88 -18.54 23.08
CA ALA A 14 1.72 -18.72 21.65
C ALA A 14 1.78 -17.30 21.04
N PRO A 15 2.82 -16.94 20.26
CA PRO A 15 2.72 -15.70 19.51
C PRO A 15 1.47 -15.87 18.66
N LEU A 16 0.48 -15.01 18.89
CA LEU A 16 -0.54 -14.76 17.89
C LEU A 16 0.24 -14.25 16.69
N SER A 17 0.64 -15.17 15.81
CA SER A 17 1.06 -14.85 14.47
C SER A 17 -0.12 -14.07 13.89
N HIS A 18 -0.03 -12.75 13.97
CA HIS A 18 -0.88 -11.86 13.21
C HIS A 18 -0.53 -12.18 11.78
N ASP A 19 -1.24 -13.14 11.21
CA ASP A 19 -1.24 -13.36 9.78
C ASP A 19 -1.85 -12.08 9.23
N SER A 20 -0.98 -11.11 8.91
CA SER A 20 -1.38 -9.83 8.34
C SER A 20 -2.03 -10.21 7.02
N ALA A 21 -3.36 -10.37 7.05
CA ALA A 21 -4.16 -10.89 5.96
C ALA A 21 -3.61 -10.26 4.68
N ALA A 22 -3.07 -11.09 3.79
CA ALA A 22 -2.31 -10.65 2.64
C ALA A 22 -3.08 -9.52 1.97
N ALA A 23 -2.63 -8.28 2.18
CA ALA A 23 -3.39 -7.12 1.75
C ALA A 23 -3.59 -7.30 0.25
N LEU A 24 -4.83 -7.23 -0.23
CA LEU A 24 -5.12 -7.28 -1.66
C LEU A 24 -4.53 -6.01 -2.27
N ARG A 25 -3.28 -6.13 -2.75
CA ARG A 25 -2.56 -5.03 -3.39
C ARG A 25 -3.01 -4.95 -4.82
N TRP A 26 -3.32 -3.73 -5.25
CA TRP A 26 -3.52 -3.46 -6.66
C TRP A 26 -2.21 -3.73 -7.41
N GLY A 27 -2.31 -4.41 -8.56
CA GLY A 27 -1.21 -4.46 -9.51
C GLY A 27 -1.11 -3.16 -10.31
N GLY A 28 -0.06 -3.01 -11.12
CA GLY A 28 0.16 -1.80 -11.92
C GLY A 28 -1.04 -1.42 -12.79
N MET A 29 -1.73 -2.40 -13.39
CA MET A 29 -2.96 -2.15 -14.15
C MET A 29 -4.07 -1.52 -13.29
N GLY A 30 -4.29 -2.04 -12.08
CA GLY A 30 -5.29 -1.51 -11.15
C GLY A 30 -5.02 -0.04 -10.81
N HIS A 31 -3.76 0.30 -10.52
CA HIS A 31 -3.34 1.68 -10.29
C HIS A 31 -3.65 2.59 -11.48
N ARG A 32 -3.34 2.16 -12.71
CA ARG A 32 -3.60 2.96 -13.92
C ARG A 32 -5.08 3.16 -14.18
N VAL A 33 -5.90 2.12 -13.97
CA VAL A 33 -7.36 2.18 -14.14
C VAL A 33 -7.97 3.18 -13.17
N ILE A 34 -7.66 3.06 -11.88
CA ILE A 34 -8.14 3.97 -10.84
C ILE A 34 -7.72 5.41 -11.15
N ALA A 35 -6.45 5.61 -11.50
CA ALA A 35 -5.92 6.93 -11.84
C ALA A 35 -6.60 7.55 -13.08
N ARG A 36 -6.97 6.75 -14.08
CA ARG A 36 -7.70 7.24 -15.26
C ARG A 36 -9.13 7.65 -14.90
N VAL A 37 -9.83 6.87 -14.07
CA VAL A 37 -11.16 7.25 -13.56
C VAL A 37 -11.08 8.53 -12.73
N ALA A 38 -10.11 8.62 -11.82
CA ALA A 38 -9.89 9.80 -10.98
C ALA A 38 -9.60 11.04 -11.82
N ALA A 39 -8.74 10.94 -12.85
CA ALA A 39 -8.40 12.05 -13.75
C ALA A 39 -9.64 12.64 -14.45
N GLY A 40 -10.64 11.82 -14.76
CA GLY A 40 -11.91 12.27 -15.35
C GLY A 40 -12.87 12.94 -14.37
N ARG A 41 -12.63 12.81 -13.05
CA ARG A 41 -13.49 13.31 -11.97
C ARG A 41 -12.87 14.47 -11.18
N LEU A 42 -11.70 14.95 -11.58
CA LEU A 42 -11.06 16.10 -10.94
C LEU A 42 -11.90 17.37 -11.12
N SER A 43 -12.01 18.18 -10.06
CA SER A 43 -12.47 19.56 -10.20
C SER A 43 -11.51 20.35 -11.11
N PRO A 44 -11.97 21.47 -11.71
CA PRO A 44 -11.09 22.33 -12.49
C PRO A 44 -9.82 22.75 -11.74
N GLU A 45 -9.94 23.03 -10.45
CA GLU A 45 -8.85 23.42 -9.52
C GLU A 45 -7.83 22.29 -9.42
N ALA A 46 -8.28 21.09 -9.06
CA ALA A 46 -7.43 19.93 -8.93
C ALA A 46 -6.77 19.57 -10.26
N LYS A 47 -7.49 19.70 -11.39
CA LYS A 47 -6.94 19.43 -12.72
C LYS A 47 -5.84 20.41 -13.11
N ARG A 48 -5.93 21.69 -12.72
CA ARG A 48 -4.86 22.68 -12.92
C ARG A 48 -3.63 22.31 -12.10
N GLU A 49 -3.83 21.94 -10.84
CA GLU A 49 -2.73 21.62 -9.94
C GLU A 49 -2.01 20.32 -10.32
N VAL A 50 -2.75 19.29 -10.72
CA VAL A 50 -2.17 18.06 -11.27
C VAL A 50 -1.32 18.35 -12.51
N ARG A 51 -1.77 19.24 -13.41
CA ARG A 51 -0.95 19.65 -14.57
C ARG A 51 0.28 20.45 -14.14
N ARG A 52 0.17 21.31 -13.12
CA ARG A 52 1.30 22.08 -12.58
C ARG A 52 2.39 21.15 -12.02
N LEU A 53 1.99 20.11 -11.30
CA LEU A 53 2.89 19.15 -10.65
C LEU A 53 3.48 18.12 -11.63
N LEU A 54 2.66 17.58 -12.53
CA LEU A 54 3.06 16.48 -13.42
C LEU A 54 3.55 16.96 -14.80
N GLY A 55 3.37 18.23 -15.14
CA GLY A 55 3.73 18.78 -16.44
C GLY A 55 2.99 18.08 -17.59
N ARG A 56 3.74 17.42 -18.46
CA ARG A 56 3.19 16.68 -19.63
C ARG A 56 2.74 15.25 -19.28
N GLU A 57 3.04 14.79 -18.07
CA GLU A 57 2.70 13.44 -17.63
C GLU A 57 1.23 13.33 -17.21
N THR A 58 0.67 12.13 -17.35
CA THR A 58 -0.72 11.85 -16.95
C THR A 58 -0.77 11.17 -15.60
N LEU A 59 -1.84 11.39 -14.84
CA LEU A 59 -2.06 10.74 -13.54
C LEU A 59 -1.98 9.20 -13.65
N ALA A 60 -2.45 8.62 -14.76
CA ALA A 60 -2.36 7.18 -15.01
C ALA A 60 -0.95 6.69 -15.36
N LYS A 61 -0.08 7.53 -15.93
CA LYS A 61 1.30 7.14 -16.20
C LYS A 61 2.12 7.10 -14.91
N VAL A 62 1.97 8.09 -14.04
CA VAL A 62 2.72 8.21 -12.79
C VAL A 62 2.18 7.34 -11.65
N SER A 63 1.00 6.73 -11.81
CA SER A 63 0.32 6.00 -10.73
C SER A 63 1.08 4.78 -10.19
N THR A 64 2.07 4.28 -10.94
CA THR A 64 2.90 3.12 -10.54
C THR A 64 4.26 3.51 -9.96
N TRP A 65 4.61 4.79 -9.99
CA TRP A 65 5.93 5.28 -9.60
C TRP A 65 6.33 4.88 -8.17
N ALA A 66 5.38 4.92 -7.23
CA ALA A 66 5.65 4.55 -5.83
C ALA A 66 6.08 3.08 -5.68
N ASP A 67 5.54 2.18 -6.51
CA ASP A 67 5.96 0.78 -6.50
C ASP A 67 7.31 0.58 -7.21
N GLU A 68 7.60 1.39 -8.22
CA GLU A 68 8.85 1.34 -9.00
C GLU A 68 10.06 1.74 -8.15
N VAL A 69 9.94 2.81 -7.36
CA VAL A 69 11.06 3.33 -6.54
C VAL A 69 11.18 2.66 -5.17
N ARG A 70 10.22 1.81 -4.78
CA ARG A 70 10.16 1.20 -3.44
C ARG A 70 11.45 0.47 -3.05
N ARG A 71 12.15 -0.14 -4.01
CA ARG A 71 13.39 -0.86 -3.73
C ARG A 71 14.58 0.07 -3.47
N ASP A 72 14.58 1.24 -4.10
CA ASP A 72 15.68 2.20 -4.04
C ASP A 72 15.50 3.23 -2.91
N ARG A 73 14.26 3.40 -2.43
CA ARG A 73 13.88 4.31 -1.34
C ARG A 73 12.90 3.59 -0.39
N PRO A 74 13.43 2.80 0.56
CA PRO A 74 12.62 2.01 1.48
C PRO A 74 11.84 2.87 2.48
#